data_AF-A0A957M6L4-F1
#
_entry.id   AF-A0A957M6L4-F1
#
_cell.length_a   1.000
_cell.length_b   1.000
_cell.length_c   1.000
_cell.angle_alpha   90.00
_cell.angle_beta   90.00
_cell.angle_gamma   90.00
#
_symmetry.space_group_name_H-M   'P 1'
#
loop_
_entity.id
_entity.type
_entity.pdbx_description
1 polymer ?
#
loop_
_entity_poly.entity_id
_entity_poly.type
_entity_poly.pdbx_seq_one_letter_code
_entity_poly.pdbx_strand_id
1 'polypeptide(L)'
;ARGKDTIGTTKRGIGPAYADKSARAGLRMGDLLQPEWLESRLDNALRTINRKIEILGGEPVQGEELYKLCMEYREKLGGRIIDTMPMTRRAVEQKKHILLEGQLGVMRDLDWGIYPYV
;
A
#
# COMPACT_ATOMS: atom_id res chain seq x y z
N ALA A 1 7.15 7.01 19.91
CA ALA A 1 7.65 5.62 19.94
C ALA A 1 9.16 5.49 19.72
N ARG A 2 9.81 6.21 18.78
CA ARG A 2 11.28 6.08 18.54
C ARG A 2 12.16 7.27 18.97
N GLY A 3 11.59 8.35 19.52
CA GLY A 3 12.39 9.48 20.00
C GLY A 3 13.29 10.10 18.92
N LYS A 4 14.58 10.27 19.22
CA LYS A 4 15.59 10.79 18.27
C LYS A 4 16.07 9.75 17.25
N ASP A 5 15.78 8.47 17.47
CA ASP A 5 16.27 7.37 16.62
C ASP A 5 15.34 7.14 15.44
N THR A 6 15.55 7.92 14.37
CA THR A 6 14.79 7.80 13.12
C THR A 6 15.45 6.81 12.16
N ILE A 7 14.64 6.07 11.38
CA ILE A 7 15.15 5.20 10.29
C ILE A 7 15.67 6.03 9.09
N GLY A 8 15.27 7.31 9.00
CA GLY A 8 15.50 8.12 7.79
C GLY A 8 14.57 7.73 6.64
N THR A 9 13.30 7.42 6.93
CA THR A 9 12.33 7.05 5.89
C THR A 9 12.02 8.24 4.96
N THR A 10 11.55 7.94 3.76
CA THR A 10 11.09 8.96 2.80
C THR A 10 9.80 9.67 3.22
N LYS A 11 9.21 9.28 4.37
CA LYS A 11 7.92 9.78 4.86
C LYS A 11 6.74 9.61 3.89
N ARG A 12 6.85 8.69 2.92
CA ARG A 12 5.80 8.39 1.93
C ARG A 12 4.82 7.28 2.36
N GLY A 13 4.85 6.84 3.62
CA GLY A 13 3.93 5.83 4.12
C GLY A 13 4.21 4.37 3.71
N ILE A 14 5.38 4.08 3.12
CA ILE A 14 5.74 2.72 2.65
C ILE A 14 5.69 1.68 3.78
N GLY A 15 6.36 1.93 4.90
CA GLY A 15 6.37 1.03 6.05
C GLY A 15 4.96 0.73 6.59
N PRO A 16 4.15 1.75 6.94
CA PRO A 16 2.76 1.55 7.35
C PRO A 16 1.91 0.75 6.35
N ALA A 17 2.04 1.01 5.03
CA ALA A 17 1.29 0.26 4.02
C ALA A 17 1.65 -1.25 4.01
N TYR A 18 2.94 -1.59 4.14
CA TYR A 18 3.37 -2.99 4.28
C TYR A 18 2.93 -3.62 5.61
N ALA A 19 2.91 -2.85 6.70
CA ALA A 19 2.39 -3.33 7.98
C ALA A 19 0.90 -3.71 7.89
N ASP A 20 0.09 -2.88 7.22
CA ASP A 20 -1.33 -3.16 7.00
C ASP A 20 -1.56 -4.36 6.07
N LYS A 21 -0.69 -4.57 5.07
CA LYS A 21 -0.68 -5.80 4.25
C LYS A 21 -0.43 -7.02 5.12
N SER A 22 0.63 -7.01 5.94
CA SER A 22 0.97 -8.13 6.84
C SER A 22 -0.12 -8.38 7.88
N ALA A 23 -0.77 -7.31 8.37
CA ALA A 23 -1.90 -7.39 9.28
C ALA A 23 -3.21 -7.86 8.61
N ARG A 24 -3.25 -7.92 7.26
CA ARG A 24 -4.44 -8.19 6.44
C ARG A 24 -5.55 -7.14 6.61
N ALA A 25 -5.17 -5.93 7.00
CA ALA A 25 -6.07 -4.80 7.20
C ALA A 25 -6.09 -3.82 6.01
N GLY A 26 -5.04 -3.83 5.18
CA GLY A 26 -4.87 -2.88 4.08
C GLY A 26 -5.84 -3.04 2.92
N LEU A 27 -6.13 -1.92 2.27
CA LEU A 27 -6.84 -1.85 0.99
C LEU A 27 -5.90 -2.27 -0.17
N ARG A 28 -6.46 -2.82 -1.24
CA ARG A 28 -5.75 -3.23 -2.46
C ARG A 28 -6.32 -2.51 -3.67
N MET A 29 -5.56 -2.45 -4.77
CA MET A 29 -6.01 -1.83 -6.03
C MET A 29 -7.35 -2.41 -6.53
N GLY A 30 -7.58 -3.71 -6.38
CA GLY A 30 -8.83 -4.36 -6.78
C GLY A 30 -10.06 -3.87 -6.01
N ASP A 31 -9.89 -3.33 -4.79
CA ASP A 31 -11.01 -2.74 -4.03
C ASP A 31 -11.58 -1.51 -4.76
N LEU A 32 -10.77 -0.76 -5.53
CA LEU A 32 -11.24 0.39 -6.33
C LEU A 32 -12.30 0.02 -7.36
N LEU A 33 -12.33 -1.24 -7.81
CA LEU A 33 -13.32 -1.73 -8.77
C LEU A 33 -14.68 -2.04 -8.13
N GLN A 34 -14.74 -2.10 -6.79
CA GLN A 34 -15.94 -2.45 -6.01
C GLN A 34 -16.25 -1.32 -5.00
N PRO A 35 -16.94 -0.24 -5.40
CA PRO A 35 -17.10 0.97 -4.59
C PRO A 35 -17.72 0.73 -3.22
N GLU A 36 -18.80 -0.06 -3.17
CA GLU A 36 -19.54 -0.34 -1.94
C GLU A 36 -18.69 -1.15 -0.96
N TRP A 37 -17.90 -2.09 -1.49
CA TRP A 37 -16.95 -2.86 -0.69
C TRP A 37 -15.79 -2.01 -0.18
N LEU A 38 -15.26 -1.14 -1.04
CA LEU A 38 -14.19 -0.21 -0.70
C LEU A 38 -14.61 0.72 0.44
N GLU A 39 -15.81 1.31 0.36
CA GLU A 39 -16.33 2.22 1.38
C GLU A 39 -16.37 1.55 2.75
N SER A 40 -16.97 0.36 2.84
CA SER A 40 -17.02 -0.42 4.09
C SER A 40 -15.63 -0.76 4.64
N ARG A 41 -14.67 -1.10 3.77
CA ARG A 41 -13.31 -1.43 4.19
C ARG A 41 -12.51 -0.19 4.61
N LEU A 42 -12.72 0.94 3.94
CA LEU A 42 -12.10 2.22 4.27
C LEU A 42 -12.54 2.67 5.66
N ASP A 43 -13.84 2.61 5.96
CA ASP A 43 -14.38 2.94 7.27
C ASP A 43 -13.77 2.08 8.39
N ASN A 44 -13.67 0.78 8.16
CA ASN A 44 -13.08 -0.14 9.13
C ASN A 44 -11.58 0.14 9.37
N ALA A 45 -10.83 0.44 8.31
CA ALA A 45 -9.43 0.84 8.43
C ALA A 45 -9.28 2.15 9.21
N LEU A 46 -10.12 3.16 8.91
CA LEU A 46 -10.07 4.47 9.53
C LEU A 46 -10.36 4.44 11.02
N ARG A 47 -11.28 3.58 11.50
CA ARG A 47 -11.50 3.40 12.96
C ARG A 47 -10.21 3.08 13.70
N THR A 48 -9.39 2.19 13.13
CA THR A 48 -8.11 1.78 13.74
C THR A 48 -7.04 2.85 13.57
N ILE A 49 -6.95 3.46 12.38
CA ILE A 49 -5.92 4.44 12.06
C ILE A 49 -6.16 5.76 12.80
N ASN A 50 -7.38 6.28 12.81
CA ASN A 50 -7.71 7.52 13.53
C ASN A 50 -7.46 7.38 15.02
N ARG A 51 -7.77 6.22 15.62
CA ARG A 51 -7.43 5.97 17.03
C ARG A 51 -5.93 6.04 17.27
N LYS A 52 -5.10 5.51 16.37
CA LYS A 52 -3.64 5.61 16.46
C LYS A 52 -3.16 7.05 16.29
N ILE A 53 -3.74 7.80 15.36
CA ILE A 53 -3.41 9.20 15.11
C ILE A 53 -3.70 10.05 16.35
N GLU A 54 -4.87 9.90 16.97
CA GLU A 54 -5.25 10.59 18.20
C GLU A 54 -4.27 10.31 19.36
N ILE A 55 -3.89 9.04 19.56
CA ILE A 55 -2.92 8.65 20.61
C ILE A 55 -1.56 9.32 20.39
N LEU A 56 -1.21 9.58 19.13
CA LEU A 56 0.02 10.27 18.75
C LEU A 56 -0.13 11.80 18.73
N GLY A 57 -1.29 12.34 19.12
CA GLY A 57 -1.57 13.77 19.18
C GLY A 57 -1.90 14.42 17.82
N GLY A 58 -2.23 13.62 16.80
CA GLY A 58 -2.66 14.12 15.50
C GLY A 58 -4.18 14.23 15.36
N GLU A 59 -4.63 14.86 14.28
CA GLU A 59 -6.04 15.01 13.95
C GLU A 59 -6.57 13.81 13.15
N PRO A 60 -7.75 13.24 13.50
CA PRO A 60 -8.39 12.19 12.73
C PRO A 60 -8.63 12.59 11.27
N VAL A 61 -8.50 11.62 10.36
CA VAL A 61 -8.76 11.81 8.93
C VAL A 61 -10.22 11.46 8.63
N GLN A 62 -10.85 12.27 7.77
CA GLN A 62 -12.23 12.06 7.32
C GLN A 62 -12.28 11.03 6.17
N GLY A 63 -13.23 10.09 6.25
CA GLY A 63 -13.37 9.02 5.26
C GLY A 63 -13.90 9.49 3.90
N GLU A 64 -14.79 10.49 3.92
CA GLU A 64 -15.41 11.07 2.72
C GLU A 64 -14.38 11.53 1.68
N GLU A 65 -13.37 12.29 2.13
CA GLU A 65 -12.32 12.83 1.25
C GLU A 65 -11.44 11.72 0.67
N LEU A 66 -11.13 10.70 1.48
CA LEU A 66 -10.36 9.55 1.03
C LEU A 66 -11.13 8.69 0.06
N TYR A 67 -12.42 8.48 0.30
CA TYR A 67 -13.28 7.73 -0.62
C TYR A 67 -13.38 8.44 -1.98
N LYS A 68 -13.59 9.76 -1.96
CA LYS A 68 -13.59 10.58 -3.18
C LYS A 68 -12.25 10.46 -3.93
N LEU A 69 -11.13 10.53 -3.22
CA LEU A 69 -9.80 10.32 -3.82
C LEU A 69 -9.65 8.93 -4.44
N CYS A 70 -10.16 7.89 -3.78
CA CYS A 70 -10.18 6.54 -4.37
C CYS A 70 -11.05 6.47 -5.63
N MET A 71 -12.18 7.18 -5.68
CA MET A 71 -13.01 7.24 -6.90
C MET A 71 -12.30 7.97 -8.05
N GLU A 72 -11.54 9.03 -7.77
CA GLU A 72 -10.69 9.66 -8.78
C GLU A 72 -9.61 8.70 -9.32
N TYR A 73 -9.02 7.88 -8.44
CA TYR A 73 -8.07 6.85 -8.86
C TYR A 73 -8.74 5.73 -9.66
N ARG A 74 -9.95 5.31 -9.29
CA ARG A 74 -10.75 4.37 -10.06
C ARG A 74 -10.99 4.89 -11.47
N GLU A 75 -11.37 6.16 -11.63
CA GLU A 75 -11.59 6.76 -12.94
C GLU A 75 -10.31 6.72 -13.81
N LYS A 76 -9.17 7.13 -13.24
CA LYS A 76 -7.90 7.23 -13.97
C LYS A 76 -7.23 5.87 -14.23
N LEU A 77 -7.36 4.93 -13.31
CA LEU A 77 -6.59 3.68 -13.30
C LEU A 77 -7.44 2.43 -13.49
N GLY A 78 -8.76 2.50 -13.33
CA GLY A 78 -9.66 1.34 -13.31
C GLY A 78 -9.52 0.45 -14.54
N GLY A 79 -9.43 1.04 -15.74
CA GLY A 79 -9.22 0.30 -16.99
C GLY A 79 -7.85 -0.39 -17.12
N ARG A 80 -6.91 -0.12 -16.21
CA ARG A 80 -5.57 -0.74 -16.15
C ARG A 80 -5.46 -1.81 -15.06
N ILE A 81 -6.47 -1.96 -14.20
CA ILE A 81 -6.45 -2.94 -13.11
C ILE A 81 -6.84 -4.30 -13.69
N ILE A 82 -5.86 -5.19 -13.80
CA ILE A 82 -6.02 -6.55 -14.32
C ILE A 82 -5.30 -7.56 -13.41
N ASP A 83 -5.64 -8.84 -13.54
CA ASP A 83 -4.85 -9.91 -12.93
C ASP A 83 -3.51 -10.08 -13.66
N THR A 84 -2.43 -9.69 -12.97
CA THR A 84 -1.08 -9.71 -13.52
C THR A 84 -0.47 -11.11 -13.57
N MET A 85 -0.97 -12.07 -12.77
CA MET A 85 -0.38 -13.41 -12.69
C MET A 85 -0.57 -14.22 -13.98
N PRO A 86 -1.78 -14.32 -14.57
CA PRO A 86 -1.98 -14.97 -15.87
C PRO A 86 -1.25 -14.26 -17.01
N MET A 87 -1.15 -12.92 -16.97
CA MET A 87 -0.39 -12.15 -17.96
C MET A 87 1.09 -12.54 -17.94
N THR A 88 1.70 -12.52 -16.76
CA THR A 88 3.13 -12.84 -16.57
C THR A 88 3.40 -14.30 -16.88
N ARG A 89 2.56 -15.22 -16.40
CA ARG A 89 2.67 -16.66 -16.68
C ARG A 89 2.65 -16.96 -18.18
N ARG A 90 1.70 -16.40 -18.92
CA ARG A 90 1.62 -16.57 -20.38
C ARG A 90 2.87 -16.05 -21.09
N ALA A 91 3.44 -14.93 -20.64
CA ALA A 91 4.67 -14.40 -21.22
C ALA A 91 5.86 -15.35 -21.03
N VAL A 92 5.96 -15.98 -19.85
CA VAL A 92 6.97 -17.00 -19.55
C VAL A 92 6.77 -18.25 -20.42
N GLU A 93 5.54 -18.77 -20.50
CA GLU A 93 5.20 -19.96 -21.30
C GLU A 93 5.48 -19.75 -22.80
N GLN A 94 5.25 -18.53 -23.30
CA GLN A 94 5.53 -18.13 -24.68
C GLN A 94 7.02 -17.79 -24.92
N LYS A 95 7.90 -18.01 -23.94
CA LYS A 95 9.34 -17.70 -24.01
C LYS A 95 9.64 -16.25 -24.42
N LYS A 96 8.80 -15.30 -23.97
CA LYS A 96 9.05 -13.88 -24.22
C LYS A 96 10.23 -13.38 -23.40
N HIS A 97 10.90 -12.34 -23.90
CA HIS A 97 11.88 -11.60 -23.11
C HIS A 97 11.16 -10.77 -22.04
N ILE A 98 11.55 -10.94 -20.78
CA ILE A 98 10.98 -10.27 -19.61
C ILE A 98 12.12 -9.56 -18.88
N LEU A 99 11.99 -8.24 -18.71
CA LEU A 99 12.89 -7.45 -17.88
C LEU A 99 12.24 -7.23 -16.51
N LEU A 100 12.95 -7.57 -15.44
CA LEU A 100 12.54 -7.29 -14.07
C LEU A 100 13.29 -6.04 -13.58
N GLU A 101 12.56 -4.95 -13.37
CA GLU A 101 13.11 -3.72 -12.79
C GLU A 101 13.08 -3.81 -11.27
N GLY A 102 14.26 -4.00 -10.66
CA GLY A 102 14.42 -3.99 -9.22
C GLY A 102 14.32 -2.56 -8.66
N GLN A 103 13.63 -2.40 -7.54
CA GLN A 103 13.59 -1.14 -6.80
C GLN A 103 14.62 -1.18 -5.65
N LEU A 104 15.35 -0.08 -5.45
CA LEU A 104 16.42 0.06 -4.43
C LEU A 104 17.57 -0.94 -4.64
N GLY A 105 18.45 -1.07 -3.63
CA GLY A 105 19.57 -2.01 -3.64
C GLY A 105 19.45 -3.04 -2.52
N VAL A 106 20.16 -4.16 -2.63
CA VAL A 106 20.09 -5.30 -1.70
C VAL A 106 20.32 -4.92 -0.22
N MET A 107 21.10 -3.89 0.06
CA MET A 107 21.35 -3.42 1.43
C MET A 107 20.12 -2.77 2.10
N ARG A 108 19.05 -2.50 1.33
CA ARG A 108 17.74 -2.02 1.79
C ARG A 108 16.68 -3.13 1.83
N ASP A 109 17.09 -4.37 1.62
CA ASP A 109 16.20 -5.51 1.76
C ASP A 109 15.79 -5.69 3.23
N LEU A 110 14.54 -6.11 3.46
CA LEU A 110 13.98 -6.23 4.82
C LEU A 110 14.68 -7.32 5.64
N ASP A 111 15.12 -8.39 4.98
CA ASP A 111 15.68 -9.60 5.61
C ASP A 111 17.20 -9.63 5.51
N TRP A 112 17.76 -9.19 4.37
CA TRP A 112 19.18 -9.29 4.06
C TRP A 112 19.94 -7.96 4.16
N GLY A 113 19.22 -6.85 4.37
CA GLY A 113 19.80 -5.52 4.53
C GLY A 113 20.30 -5.22 5.94
N ILE A 114 20.61 -3.94 6.19
CA ILE A 114 21.12 -3.47 7.49
C ILE A 114 19.95 -3.18 8.43
N TYR A 115 19.26 -4.21 8.92
CA TYR A 115 18.14 -4.03 9.83
C TYR A 115 18.56 -3.28 11.12
N PRO A 116 17.77 -2.30 11.63
CA PRO A 116 16.44 -1.86 11.17
C PRO A 116 16.46 -0.70 10.15
N TYR A 117 17.60 -0.37 9.54
CA TYR A 117 17.81 0.74 8.61
C TYR A 117 17.61 0.36 7.14
N VAL A 118 16.51 -0.33 6.87
CA VAL A 118 16.12 -0.86 5.56
C VAL A 118 14.95 -0.08 5.00
#